data_AF-A0AAD6ZCP7-F1
#
_entry.id   AF-A0AAD6ZCP7-F1
#
_cell.length_a   1.000
_cell.length_b   1.000
_cell.length_c   1.000
_cell.angle_alpha   90.00
_cell.angle_beta   90.00
_cell.angle_gamma   90.00
#
_symmetry.space_group_name_H-M   'P 1'
#
loop_
_entity.id
_entity.type
_entity.pdbx_description
1 polymer ?
#
loop_
_entity_poly.entity_id
_entity_poly.type
_entity_poly.pdbx_seq_one_letter_code
_entity_poly.pdbx_strand_id
1 'polypeptide(L)'
;LPDMDDVFPAAVGISLLAQVDDTLLVSLSARGLGSKLCTLEEWCARNFILTNLIKTVILIFKYGRTPLPQPPPVFKLGQTDLNIEIEEKYVGVTFRTDMQNMLVAHYKAKACTGQYCAHRIMAVEDMTGRLMPKELKELYMARVDRHLIHGCEIMPDSEDIHLKQLSQVQISFIHNMLNLHPRSMIAPLFTETGIIPLRVRRLLLVLTHLVHWLGLDKKHYAWAALDSSIELAAKGKKCWAKDL
;
A
#
# COMPACT_ATOMS: atom_id res chain seq x y z
N LEU A 1 10.34 23.74 2.19
CA LEU A 1 10.47 22.59 3.14
C LEU A 1 10.99 23.19 4.45
N PRO A 2 10.49 22.85 5.65
CA PRO A 2 9.09 22.70 6.12
C PRO A 2 8.19 23.90 5.77
N ASP A 3 6.86 23.74 5.86
CA ASP A 3 5.84 24.77 5.60
C ASP A 3 4.72 24.74 6.67
N MET A 4 3.96 25.83 6.82
CA MET A 4 2.80 25.88 7.72
C MET A 4 1.69 24.90 7.31
N ASP A 5 1.65 24.55 6.03
CA ASP A 5 0.71 23.60 5.46
C ASP A 5 1.23 22.14 5.50
N ASP A 6 2.30 21.86 6.27
CA ASP A 6 2.79 20.51 6.50
C ASP A 6 1.78 19.64 7.24
N VAL A 7 1.94 18.32 7.11
CA VAL A 7 1.18 17.37 7.93
C VAL A 7 1.93 17.21 9.25
N PHE A 8 1.21 17.37 10.36
CA PHE A 8 1.77 17.30 11.72
C PHE A 8 1.16 16.14 12.52
N PRO A 9 1.56 14.87 12.29
CA PRO A 9 1.14 13.79 13.16
C PRO A 9 1.75 13.99 14.56
N ALA A 10 0.93 14.00 15.61
CA ALA A 10 1.33 14.17 17.01
C ALA A 10 2.32 15.34 17.23
N ALA A 11 2.09 16.47 16.52
CA ALA A 11 2.93 17.67 16.50
C ALA A 11 4.35 17.48 15.91
N VAL A 12 4.63 16.33 15.29
CA VAL A 12 5.86 16.09 14.53
C VAL A 12 5.63 16.48 13.08
N GLY A 13 6.29 17.54 12.61
CA GLY A 13 6.17 17.97 11.20
C GLY A 13 6.83 16.98 10.25
N ILE A 14 6.06 16.47 9.28
CA ILE A 14 6.58 15.65 8.18
C ILE A 14 6.63 16.53 6.93
N SER A 15 7.84 16.98 6.60
CA SER A 15 8.07 17.85 5.44
C SER A 15 8.34 17.04 4.16
N LEU A 16 9.04 15.91 4.30
CA LEU A 16 9.55 15.03 3.25
C LEU A 16 9.59 13.58 3.73
N LEU A 17 9.16 12.63 2.90
CA LEU A 17 9.47 11.21 3.07
C LEU A 17 10.33 10.78 1.88
N ALA A 18 11.54 10.29 2.15
CA ALA A 18 12.47 9.88 1.10
C ALA A 18 12.91 8.44 1.34
N GLN A 19 12.88 7.63 0.28
CA GLN A 19 13.41 6.28 0.26
C GLN A 19 14.22 6.08 -1.02
N VAL A 20 15.54 6.13 -0.89
CA VAL A 20 16.47 6.09 -2.02
C VAL A 20 16.16 7.25 -2.99
N ASP A 21 15.70 6.97 -4.21
CA ASP A 21 15.31 7.95 -5.22
C ASP A 21 13.82 8.34 -5.16
N ASP A 22 12.99 7.53 -4.50
CA ASP A 22 11.56 7.82 -4.32
C ASP A 22 11.38 8.87 -3.23
N THR A 23 10.80 10.00 -3.60
CA THR A 23 10.55 11.13 -2.70
C THR A 23 9.08 11.52 -2.71
N LEU A 24 8.47 11.58 -1.52
CA LEU A 24 7.10 11.99 -1.31
C LEU A 24 7.05 13.30 -0.53
N LEU A 25 6.44 14.31 -1.16
CA LEU A 25 6.08 15.59 -0.54
C LEU A 25 4.60 15.56 -0.20
N VAL A 26 4.25 15.89 1.04
CA VAL A 26 2.85 15.95 1.49
C VAL A 26 2.53 17.37 1.97
N SER A 27 1.39 17.93 1.58
CA SER A 27 0.94 19.26 1.98
C SER A 27 -0.58 19.27 2.10
N LEU A 28 -1.10 20.08 3.01
CA LEU A 28 -2.55 20.31 3.20
C LEU A 28 -3.09 21.38 2.26
N SER A 29 -2.22 22.14 1.59
CA SER A 29 -2.60 23.20 0.65
C SER A 29 -1.79 23.15 -0.65
N ALA A 30 -2.38 23.67 -1.74
CA ALA A 30 -1.68 23.82 -3.01
C ALA A 30 -0.50 24.81 -2.92
N ARG A 31 -0.65 25.89 -2.13
CA ARG A 31 0.40 26.89 -1.90
C ARG A 31 1.61 26.26 -1.21
N GLY A 32 1.38 25.49 -0.15
CA GLY A 32 2.43 24.81 0.60
C GLY A 32 3.16 23.79 -0.28
N LEU A 33 2.43 23.04 -1.11
CA LEU A 33 3.05 22.10 -2.04
C LEU A 33 3.91 22.82 -3.09
N GLY A 34 3.42 23.93 -3.64
CA GLY A 34 4.20 24.78 -4.56
C GLY A 34 5.50 25.30 -3.92
N SER A 35 5.43 25.81 -2.69
CA SER A 35 6.63 26.26 -1.95
C SER A 35 7.62 25.12 -1.72
N LYS A 36 7.13 23.92 -1.40
CA LYS A 36 7.98 22.72 -1.25
C LYS A 36 8.66 22.32 -2.54
N LEU A 37 7.95 22.35 -3.67
CA LEU A 37 8.52 22.03 -4.98
C LEU A 37 9.64 23.02 -5.35
N CYS A 38 9.43 24.33 -5.15
CA CYS A 38 10.50 25.32 -5.35
C CYS A 38 11.70 25.05 -4.45
N THR A 39 11.48 24.74 -3.17
CA THR A 39 12.58 24.41 -2.25
C THR A 39 13.33 23.15 -2.69
N LEU A 40 12.60 22.12 -3.14
CA LEU A 40 13.18 20.88 -3.62
C LEU A 40 14.04 21.12 -4.86
N GLU A 41 13.56 21.94 -5.80
CA GLU A 41 14.32 22.33 -6.98
C GLU A 41 15.63 23.05 -6.62
N GLU A 42 15.57 24.06 -5.75
CA GLU A 42 16.77 24.76 -5.28
C GLU A 42 17.78 23.81 -4.64
N TRP A 43 17.28 22.88 -3.82
CA TRP A 43 18.13 21.88 -3.17
C TRP A 43 18.75 20.93 -4.20
N CYS A 44 17.96 20.42 -5.15
CA CYS A 44 18.46 19.57 -6.24
C CYS A 44 19.54 20.30 -7.07
N ALA A 45 19.31 21.57 -7.41
CA ALA A 45 20.25 22.39 -8.17
C ALA A 45 21.59 22.58 -7.42
N ARG A 46 21.56 22.84 -6.11
CA ARG A 46 22.77 22.98 -5.28
C ARG A 46 23.56 21.67 -5.14
N ASN A 47 22.86 20.53 -5.20
CA ASN A 47 23.46 19.22 -5.02
C ASN A 47 23.71 18.47 -6.33
N PHE A 48 23.52 19.13 -7.48
CA PHE A 48 23.69 18.55 -8.82
C PHE A 48 22.83 17.29 -9.05
N ILE A 49 21.63 17.26 -8.47
CA ILE A 49 20.65 16.18 -8.62
C ILE A 49 19.63 16.59 -9.67
N LEU A 50 19.35 15.68 -10.60
CA LEU A 50 18.32 15.88 -11.63
C LEU A 50 17.04 15.14 -11.25
N THR A 51 15.94 15.89 -11.16
CA THR A 51 14.62 15.30 -10.92
C THR A 51 14.03 14.75 -12.22
N ASN A 52 13.50 13.53 -12.18
CA ASN A 52 12.81 12.96 -13.33
C ASN A 52 11.40 13.53 -13.45
N LEU A 53 11.23 14.56 -14.27
CA LEU A 53 9.95 15.24 -14.47
C LEU A 53 8.85 14.34 -15.03
N ILE A 54 9.21 13.32 -15.84
CA ILE A 54 8.24 12.38 -16.42
C ILE A 54 7.64 11.47 -15.33
N LYS A 55 8.45 11.09 -14.34
CA LYS A 55 8.01 10.25 -13.22
C LYS A 55 7.45 11.05 -12.05
N THR A 56 7.61 12.36 -12.04
CA THR A 56 7.15 13.22 -10.95
C THR A 56 5.70 13.61 -11.20
N VAL A 57 4.80 13.14 -10.36
CA VAL A 57 3.35 13.37 -10.49
C VAL A 57 2.77 13.92 -9.20
N ILE A 58 1.62 14.59 -9.32
CA ILE A 58 0.87 15.11 -8.19
C ILE A 58 -0.39 14.29 -7.98
N LEU A 59 -0.58 13.79 -6.75
CA LEU A 59 -1.84 13.21 -6.31
C LEU A 59 -2.59 14.19 -5.41
N ILE A 60 -3.87 14.44 -5.70
CA ILE A 60 -4.74 15.29 -4.87
C ILE A 60 -5.78 14.43 -4.15
N PHE A 61 -5.56 14.20 -2.86
CA PHE A 61 -6.50 13.49 -2.01
C PHE A 61 -7.65 14.39 -1.58
N LYS A 62 -8.88 13.95 -1.84
CA LYS A 62 -10.10 14.68 -1.47
C LYS A 62 -10.73 14.06 -0.25
N TYR A 63 -11.22 14.92 0.64
CA TYR A 63 -12.13 14.47 1.69
C TYR A 63 -13.57 14.49 1.16
N GLY A 64 -14.19 13.30 1.11
CA GLY A 64 -15.60 13.15 0.72
C GLY A 64 -15.89 13.54 -0.73
N ARG A 65 -17.01 14.23 -0.96
CA ARG A 65 -17.49 14.64 -2.30
C ARG A 65 -17.01 16.04 -2.72
N THR A 66 -15.96 16.55 -2.10
CA THR A 66 -15.48 17.92 -2.38
C THR A 66 -14.94 17.98 -3.82
N PRO A 67 -15.51 18.82 -4.70
CA PRO A 67 -15.01 18.95 -6.06
C PRO A 67 -13.60 19.56 -6.07
N LEU A 68 -12.82 19.26 -7.12
CA LEU A 68 -11.57 19.99 -7.33
C LEU A 68 -11.87 21.47 -7.52
N PRO A 69 -10.99 22.37 -7.05
CA PRO A 69 -11.02 23.77 -7.45
C PRO A 69 -11.07 23.86 -8.99
N GLN A 70 -11.91 24.76 -9.52
CA GLN A 70 -11.92 25.09 -10.94
C GLN A 70 -11.48 26.56 -11.10
N PRO A 71 -10.39 26.84 -11.85
CA PRO A 71 -9.48 25.88 -12.49
C PRO A 71 -8.66 25.06 -11.48
N PRO A 72 -8.18 23.86 -11.86
CA PRO A 72 -7.31 23.07 -10.99
C PRO A 72 -6.01 23.82 -10.70
N PRO A 73 -5.40 23.59 -9.52
CA PRO A 73 -4.12 24.21 -9.19
C PRO A 73 -3.03 23.71 -10.16
N VAL A 74 -2.15 24.62 -10.57
CA VAL A 74 -1.00 24.29 -11.41
C VAL A 74 0.22 24.15 -10.49
N PHE A 75 0.94 23.04 -10.63
CA PHE A 75 2.17 22.77 -9.91
C PHE A 75 3.33 22.77 -10.88
N LYS A 76 4.43 23.43 -10.50
CA LYS A 76 5.62 23.53 -11.34
C LYS A 76 6.83 23.01 -10.59
N LEU A 77 7.72 22.36 -11.34
CA LEU A 77 9.09 22.08 -10.92
C LEU A 77 10.00 22.69 -11.98
N GLY A 78 10.67 23.79 -11.63
CA GLY A 78 11.33 24.67 -12.59
C GLY A 78 10.36 25.28 -13.58
N GLN A 79 10.64 25.08 -14.86
CA GLN A 79 9.82 25.61 -15.96
C GLN A 79 8.75 24.62 -16.44
N THR A 80 8.68 23.43 -15.83
CA THR A 80 7.79 22.35 -16.28
C THR A 80 6.59 22.22 -15.37
N ASP A 81 5.41 22.17 -15.98
CA ASP A 81 4.16 21.89 -15.27
C ASP A 81 4.07 20.37 -14.99
N LEU A 82 3.77 20.02 -13.75
CA LEU A 82 3.62 18.62 -13.32
C LEU A 82 2.21 18.12 -13.60
N ASN A 83 2.11 16.86 -13.99
CA ASN A 83 0.83 16.21 -14.22
C ASN A 83 0.14 15.90 -12.89
N ILE A 84 -1.17 16.15 -12.84
CA ILE A 84 -2.03 15.67 -11.76
C ILE A 84 -2.58 14.32 -12.19
N GLU A 85 -2.14 13.27 -11.52
CA GLU A 85 -2.57 11.90 -11.79
C GLU A 85 -3.59 11.43 -10.76
N ILE A 86 -4.35 10.41 -11.14
CA ILE A 86 -5.35 9.80 -10.24
C ILE A 86 -4.76 8.62 -9.47
N GLU A 87 -3.76 7.95 -10.05
CA GLU A 87 -3.13 6.74 -9.53
C GLU A 87 -1.61 6.87 -9.61
N GLU A 88 -0.90 6.55 -8.52
CA GLU A 88 0.56 6.44 -8.53
C GLU A 88 1.03 5.40 -7.51
N LYS A 89 2.22 4.83 -7.72
CA LYS A 89 2.83 3.85 -6.83
C LYS A 89 3.97 4.49 -6.04
N TYR A 90 3.89 4.39 -4.71
CA TYR A 90 4.97 4.80 -3.81
C TYR A 90 5.40 3.63 -2.94
N VAL A 91 6.71 3.32 -2.93
CA VAL A 91 7.31 2.23 -2.11
C VAL A 91 6.53 0.91 -2.24
N GLY A 92 6.21 0.52 -3.48
CA GLY A 92 5.52 -0.76 -3.71
C GLY A 92 4.00 -0.75 -3.51
N VAL A 93 3.42 0.35 -3.03
CA VAL A 93 1.99 0.51 -2.72
C VAL A 93 1.33 1.48 -3.68
N THR A 94 0.22 1.06 -4.27
CA THR A 94 -0.53 1.88 -5.24
C THR A 94 -1.63 2.67 -4.54
N PHE A 95 -1.65 3.97 -4.76
CA PHE A 95 -2.65 4.89 -4.24
C PHE A 95 -3.54 5.42 -5.35
N ARG A 96 -4.82 5.61 -5.04
CA ARG A 96 -5.81 6.26 -5.92
C ARG A 96 -6.55 7.38 -5.20
N THR A 97 -6.88 8.44 -5.93
CA THR A 97 -7.53 9.64 -5.38
C THR A 97 -9.01 9.79 -5.75
N ASP A 98 -9.50 8.99 -6.70
CA ASP A 98 -10.88 9.05 -7.21
C ASP A 98 -11.86 8.12 -6.50
N MET A 99 -11.36 7.21 -5.66
CA MET A 99 -12.14 6.19 -4.98
C MET A 99 -12.21 6.47 -3.48
N GLN A 100 -13.28 6.00 -2.83
CA GLN A 100 -13.42 6.12 -1.38
C GLN A 100 -12.31 5.39 -0.61
N ASN A 101 -11.92 4.21 -1.12
CA ASN A 101 -10.78 3.46 -0.64
C ASN A 101 -9.58 3.70 -1.57
N MET A 102 -8.58 4.44 -1.08
CA MET A 102 -7.40 4.80 -1.87
C MET A 102 -6.53 3.60 -2.27
N LEU A 103 -6.72 2.44 -1.66
CA LEU A 103 -5.88 1.25 -1.84
C LEU A 103 -6.53 0.19 -2.72
N VAL A 104 -7.73 0.43 -3.25
CA VAL A 104 -8.47 -0.55 -4.06
C VAL A 104 -7.66 -1.08 -5.25
N ALA A 105 -6.91 -0.21 -5.92
CA ALA A 105 -6.05 -0.61 -7.04
C ALA A 105 -4.89 -1.50 -6.59
N HIS A 106 -4.33 -1.25 -5.40
CA HIS A 106 -3.29 -2.09 -4.83
C HIS A 106 -3.78 -3.51 -4.58
N TYR A 107 -4.94 -3.68 -3.93
CA TYR A 107 -5.54 -5.01 -3.72
C TYR A 107 -5.71 -5.78 -5.03
N LYS A 108 -6.27 -5.12 -6.05
CA LYS A 108 -6.48 -5.72 -7.38
C LYS A 108 -5.16 -6.09 -8.04
N ALA A 109 -4.17 -5.19 -8.05
CA ALA A 109 -2.86 -5.43 -8.65
C ALA A 109 -2.12 -6.60 -7.99
N LYS A 110 -2.18 -6.70 -6.66
CA LYS A 110 -1.56 -7.80 -5.91
C LYS A 110 -2.30 -9.12 -6.11
N ALA A 111 -3.64 -9.11 -6.19
CA ALA A 111 -4.41 -10.31 -6.54
C ALA A 111 -4.02 -10.82 -7.93
N CYS A 112 -3.99 -9.94 -8.94
CA CYS A 112 -3.60 -10.30 -10.31
C CYS A 112 -2.15 -10.83 -10.37
N THR A 113 -1.21 -10.19 -9.68
CA THR A 113 0.20 -10.62 -9.65
C THR A 113 0.35 -11.96 -8.92
N GLY A 114 -0.32 -12.13 -7.78
CA GLY A 114 -0.34 -13.39 -7.04
C GLY A 114 -0.93 -14.54 -7.86
N GLN A 115 -2.03 -14.29 -8.57
CA GLN A 115 -2.64 -15.24 -9.50
C GLN A 115 -1.72 -15.58 -10.67
N TYR A 116 -1.05 -14.59 -11.25
CA TYR A 116 -0.06 -14.83 -12.30
C TYR A 116 1.08 -15.73 -11.81
N CYS A 117 1.64 -15.46 -10.63
CA CYS A 117 2.66 -16.30 -10.03
C CYS A 117 2.14 -17.72 -9.74
N ALA A 118 0.92 -17.85 -9.24
CA ALA A 118 0.27 -19.14 -9.03
C ALA A 118 0.18 -19.95 -10.33
N HIS A 119 -0.31 -19.35 -11.40
CA HIS A 119 -0.41 -20.00 -12.71
C HIS A 119 0.96 -20.39 -13.26
N ARG A 120 1.99 -19.55 -13.07
CA ARG A 120 3.36 -19.87 -13.49
C ARG A 120 3.94 -21.06 -12.74
N ILE A 121 3.66 -21.19 -11.45
CA ILE A 121 4.08 -22.37 -10.66
C ILE A 121 3.42 -23.63 -11.21
N MET A 122 2.11 -23.60 -11.45
CA MET A 122 1.40 -24.76 -12.00
C MET A 122 1.88 -25.11 -13.42
N ALA A 123 2.20 -24.10 -14.24
CA ALA A 123 2.76 -24.35 -15.57
C ALA A 123 4.19 -24.94 -15.52
N VAL A 124 4.94 -24.74 -14.45
CA VAL A 124 6.24 -25.42 -14.26
C VAL A 124 6.04 -26.90 -14.04
N GLU A 125 4.99 -27.30 -13.31
CA GLU A 125 4.62 -28.71 -13.10
C GLU A 125 4.41 -29.44 -14.44
N ASP A 126 3.76 -28.78 -15.41
CA ASP A 126 3.57 -29.33 -16.76
C ASP A 126 4.90 -29.58 -17.50
N MET A 127 5.96 -28.83 -17.17
CA MET A 127 7.27 -28.92 -17.83
C MET A 127 8.26 -29.84 -17.09
N THR A 128 8.25 -29.84 -15.76
CA THR A 128 9.23 -30.55 -14.92
C THR A 128 8.71 -31.88 -14.38
N GLY A 129 7.44 -32.19 -14.59
CA GLY A 129 6.75 -33.29 -13.94
C GLY A 129 6.09 -32.85 -12.62
N ARG A 130 5.26 -33.74 -12.09
CA ARG A 130 4.38 -33.49 -10.94
C ARG A 130 5.16 -33.00 -9.72
N LEU A 131 4.75 -31.86 -9.17
CA LEU A 131 5.32 -31.29 -7.96
C LEU A 131 4.54 -31.83 -6.76
N MET A 132 5.26 -32.18 -5.70
CA MET A 132 4.63 -32.66 -4.47
C MET A 132 3.98 -31.49 -3.72
N PRO A 133 2.89 -31.71 -2.96
CA PRO A 133 2.21 -30.64 -2.22
C PRO A 133 3.14 -29.84 -1.30
N LYS A 134 4.19 -30.46 -0.74
CA LYS A 134 5.20 -29.78 0.06
C LYS A 134 5.98 -28.74 -0.75
N GLU A 135 6.42 -29.08 -1.96
CA GLU A 135 7.19 -28.20 -2.84
C GLU A 135 6.30 -27.05 -3.35
N LEU A 136 5.07 -27.36 -3.72
CA LEU A 136 4.08 -26.36 -4.09
C LEU A 136 3.77 -25.38 -2.95
N LYS A 137 3.69 -25.87 -1.70
CA LYS A 137 3.55 -25.03 -0.52
C LYS A 137 4.75 -24.09 -0.34
N GLU A 138 5.97 -24.58 -0.52
CA GLU A 138 7.18 -23.74 -0.45
C GLU A 138 7.17 -22.65 -1.54
N LEU A 139 6.83 -23.01 -2.77
CA LEU A 139 6.68 -22.06 -3.88
C LEU A 139 5.56 -21.05 -3.63
N TYR A 140 4.45 -21.47 -3.04
CA TYR A 140 3.37 -20.58 -2.62
C TYR A 140 3.87 -19.53 -1.64
N MET A 141 4.50 -19.96 -0.54
CA MET A 141 5.01 -19.05 0.49
C MET A 141 6.05 -18.08 -0.09
N ALA A 142 6.92 -18.55 -0.99
CA ALA A 142 7.98 -17.75 -1.57
C ALA A 142 7.50 -16.76 -2.65
N ARG A 143 6.49 -17.13 -3.47
CA ARG A 143 6.15 -16.40 -4.69
C ARG A 143 4.75 -15.83 -4.72
N VAL A 144 3.77 -16.50 -4.12
CA VAL A 144 2.36 -16.07 -4.14
C VAL A 144 2.02 -15.29 -2.88
N ASP A 145 2.29 -15.87 -1.70
CA ASP A 145 1.95 -15.29 -0.40
C ASP A 145 2.52 -13.87 -0.24
N ARG A 146 3.78 -13.65 -0.62
CA ARG A 146 4.42 -12.32 -0.60
C ARG A 146 3.62 -11.22 -1.31
N HIS A 147 2.84 -11.57 -2.33
CA HIS A 147 1.98 -10.62 -3.03
C HIS A 147 0.68 -10.39 -2.25
N LEU A 148 0.10 -11.47 -1.69
CA LEU A 148 -1.15 -11.42 -0.94
C LEU A 148 -1.03 -10.69 0.40
N ILE A 149 0.15 -10.71 1.03
CA ILE A 149 0.42 -10.00 2.29
C ILE A 149 1.07 -8.63 2.08
N HIS A 150 1.38 -8.23 0.85
CA HIS A 150 2.18 -7.03 0.59
C HIS A 150 1.49 -5.75 1.08
N GLY A 151 2.14 -5.06 2.02
CA GLY A 151 1.68 -3.78 2.56
C GLY A 151 0.54 -3.91 3.57
N CYS A 152 0.13 -5.13 3.94
CA CYS A 152 -1.00 -5.37 4.85
C CYS A 152 -0.86 -4.62 6.17
N GLU A 153 0.37 -4.46 6.66
CA GLU A 153 0.74 -3.74 7.87
C GLU A 153 0.21 -2.28 7.92
N ILE A 154 0.17 -1.60 6.78
CA ILE A 154 -0.35 -0.23 6.66
C ILE A 154 -1.78 -0.18 6.11
N MET A 155 -2.36 -1.33 5.78
CA MET A 155 -3.72 -1.44 5.23
C MET A 155 -4.53 -2.55 5.91
N PRO A 156 -5.07 -2.29 7.11
CA PRO A 156 -6.00 -3.20 7.75
C PRO A 156 -7.17 -3.50 6.80
N ASP A 157 -7.62 -4.76 6.79
CA ASP A 157 -8.67 -5.23 5.88
C ASP A 157 -10.05 -4.79 6.40
N SER A 158 -10.37 -3.50 6.30
CA SER A 158 -11.65 -2.93 6.78
C SER A 158 -12.85 -3.27 5.90
N GLU A 159 -12.61 -3.63 4.63
CA GLU A 159 -13.66 -3.97 3.66
C GLU A 159 -13.46 -5.39 3.11
N ASP A 160 -14.43 -6.27 3.39
CA ASP A 160 -14.40 -7.69 2.98
C ASP A 160 -14.25 -7.89 1.47
N ILE A 161 -14.76 -6.97 0.65
CA ILE A 161 -14.77 -7.08 -0.81
C ILE A 161 -13.35 -7.15 -1.39
N HIS A 162 -12.40 -6.41 -0.81
CA HIS A 162 -11.02 -6.37 -1.28
C HIS A 162 -10.24 -7.61 -0.85
N LEU A 163 -10.43 -8.04 0.41
CA LEU A 163 -9.81 -9.25 0.93
C LEU A 163 -10.31 -10.53 0.24
N LYS A 164 -11.58 -10.55 -0.20
CA LYS A 164 -12.16 -11.69 -0.93
C LYS A 164 -11.39 -12.03 -2.20
N GLN A 165 -10.95 -11.02 -2.96
CA GLN A 165 -10.18 -11.22 -4.19
C GLN A 165 -8.82 -11.87 -3.91
N LEU A 166 -8.11 -11.39 -2.88
CA LEU A 166 -6.82 -11.99 -2.48
C LEU A 166 -7.01 -13.41 -1.92
N SER A 167 -8.04 -13.61 -1.10
CA SER A 167 -8.35 -14.91 -0.50
C SER A 167 -8.70 -15.95 -1.56
N GLN A 168 -9.38 -15.54 -2.63
CA GLN A 168 -9.68 -16.42 -3.75
C GLN A 168 -8.41 -16.96 -4.41
N VAL A 169 -7.36 -16.14 -4.55
CA VAL A 169 -6.06 -16.59 -5.10
C VAL A 169 -5.45 -17.68 -4.21
N GLN A 170 -5.45 -17.49 -2.89
CA GLN A 170 -4.96 -18.49 -1.95
C GLN A 170 -5.77 -19.80 -2.04
N ILE A 171 -7.10 -19.71 -1.96
CA ILE A 171 -8.00 -20.89 -2.00
C ILE A 171 -7.82 -21.65 -3.31
N SER A 172 -7.82 -20.95 -4.44
CA SER A 172 -7.61 -21.56 -5.77
C SER A 172 -6.24 -22.22 -5.88
N PHE A 173 -5.18 -21.63 -5.32
CA PHE A 173 -3.86 -22.26 -5.30
C PHE A 173 -3.88 -23.57 -4.49
N ILE A 174 -4.48 -23.55 -3.30
CA ILE A 174 -4.52 -24.74 -2.43
C ILE A 174 -5.36 -25.86 -3.04
N HIS A 175 -6.49 -25.53 -3.70
CA HIS A 175 -7.25 -26.52 -4.47
C HIS A 175 -6.40 -27.18 -5.55
N ASN A 176 -5.69 -26.39 -6.35
CA ASN A 176 -4.83 -26.93 -7.40
C ASN A 176 -3.70 -27.78 -6.82
N MET A 177 -3.05 -27.31 -5.75
CA MET A 177 -1.99 -28.03 -5.05
C MET A 177 -2.43 -29.42 -4.55
N LEU A 178 -3.66 -29.53 -4.08
CA LEU A 178 -4.23 -30.80 -3.59
C LEU A 178 -4.99 -31.58 -4.68
N ASN A 179 -5.03 -31.09 -5.92
CA ASN A 179 -5.83 -31.64 -7.01
C ASN A 179 -7.32 -31.82 -6.64
N LEU A 180 -7.88 -30.84 -5.93
CA LEU A 180 -9.28 -30.83 -5.48
C LEU A 180 -10.15 -30.00 -6.42
N HIS A 181 -11.41 -30.40 -6.53
CA HIS A 181 -12.41 -29.63 -7.28
C HIS A 181 -12.63 -28.23 -6.65
N PRO A 182 -12.85 -27.16 -7.44
CA PRO A 182 -13.04 -25.80 -6.91
C PRO A 182 -14.21 -25.60 -5.92
N ARG A 183 -15.13 -26.57 -5.85
CA ARG A 183 -16.30 -26.58 -4.94
C ARG A 183 -16.07 -27.42 -3.68
N SER A 184 -14.88 -27.98 -3.49
CA SER A 184 -14.54 -28.73 -2.27
C SER A 184 -14.62 -27.84 -1.03
N MET A 185 -14.80 -28.48 0.12
CA MET A 185 -14.88 -27.76 1.39
C MET A 185 -13.60 -26.97 1.65
N ILE A 186 -13.74 -25.70 2.07
CA ILE A 186 -12.61 -24.78 2.27
C ILE A 186 -11.86 -25.08 3.57
N ALA A 187 -12.56 -25.46 4.65
CA ALA A 187 -11.92 -25.65 5.95
C ALA A 187 -10.82 -26.73 5.94
N PRO A 188 -11.04 -27.93 5.34
CA PRO A 188 -9.99 -28.95 5.23
C PRO A 188 -8.75 -28.50 4.47
N LEU A 189 -8.88 -27.56 3.53
CA LEU A 189 -7.73 -27.04 2.77
C LEU A 189 -6.66 -26.47 3.69
N PHE A 190 -7.07 -25.76 4.73
CA PHE A 190 -6.14 -25.09 5.65
C PHE A 190 -5.64 -26.03 6.74
N THR A 191 -6.50 -26.92 7.26
CA THR A 191 -6.10 -27.87 8.31
C THR A 191 -5.09 -28.89 7.80
N GLU A 192 -5.28 -29.42 6.60
CA GLU A 192 -4.40 -30.45 6.03
C GLU A 192 -3.09 -29.88 5.49
N THR A 193 -3.09 -28.63 5.01
CA THR A 193 -1.87 -28.01 4.45
C THR A 193 -1.06 -27.26 5.50
N GLY A 194 -1.66 -26.91 6.63
CA GLY A 194 -1.07 -26.02 7.63
C GLY A 194 -0.77 -24.61 7.08
N ILE A 195 -1.47 -24.19 6.01
CA ILE A 195 -1.42 -22.80 5.52
C ILE A 195 -2.45 -22.00 6.31
N ILE A 196 -2.04 -20.84 6.83
CA ILE A 196 -2.93 -19.96 7.59
C ILE A 196 -3.87 -19.25 6.60
N PRO A 197 -5.20 -19.22 6.86
CA PRO A 197 -6.14 -18.42 6.07
C PRO A 197 -5.69 -16.97 5.96
N LEU A 198 -5.75 -16.39 4.76
CA LEU A 198 -5.13 -15.09 4.46
C LEU A 198 -5.59 -13.97 5.41
N ARG A 199 -6.89 -13.93 5.75
CA ARG A 199 -7.44 -12.96 6.72
C ARG A 199 -6.68 -12.99 8.05
N VAL A 200 -6.52 -14.19 8.60
CA VAL A 200 -5.84 -14.39 9.90
C VAL A 200 -4.36 -14.04 9.77
N ARG A 201 -3.72 -14.45 8.66
CA ARG A 201 -2.31 -14.15 8.40
C ARG A 201 -2.04 -12.64 8.32
N ARG A 202 -2.87 -11.90 7.57
CA ARG A 202 -2.76 -10.44 7.44
C ARG A 202 -3.04 -9.74 8.76
N LEU A 203 -4.06 -10.16 9.52
CA LEU A 203 -4.33 -9.64 10.85
C LEU A 203 -3.15 -9.84 11.81
N LEU A 204 -2.54 -11.02 11.84
CA LEU A 204 -1.37 -11.29 12.67
C LEU A 204 -0.19 -10.39 12.31
N LEU A 205 0.05 -10.14 11.02
CA LEU A 205 1.11 -9.23 10.57
C LEU A 205 0.85 -7.78 11.01
N VAL A 206 -0.38 -7.30 10.84
CA VAL A 206 -0.80 -5.97 11.27
C VAL A 206 -0.62 -5.80 12.79
N LEU A 207 -1.08 -6.77 13.59
CA LEU A 207 -0.93 -6.74 15.04
C LEU A 207 0.54 -6.81 15.48
N THR A 208 1.37 -7.60 14.79
CA THR A 208 2.82 -7.67 15.06
C THR A 208 3.47 -6.31 14.79
N HIS A 209 3.10 -5.64 13.70
CA HIS A 209 3.56 -4.30 13.39
C HIS A 209 3.06 -3.25 14.39
N LEU A 210 1.82 -3.37 14.86
CA LEU A 210 1.30 -2.50 15.92
C LEU A 210 2.13 -2.60 17.20
N VAL A 211 2.43 -3.83 17.65
CA VAL A 211 3.30 -4.05 18.82
C VAL A 211 4.67 -3.41 18.59
N HIS A 212 5.24 -3.56 17.40
CA HIS A 212 6.50 -2.91 17.04
C HIS A 212 6.39 -1.38 17.14
N TRP A 213 5.37 -0.76 16.55
CA TRP A 213 5.19 0.70 16.60
C TRP A 213 4.96 1.24 18.00
N LEU A 214 4.22 0.51 18.85
CA LEU A 214 4.03 0.86 20.26
C LEU A 214 5.34 0.82 21.07
N GLY A 215 6.32 0.02 20.63
CA GLY A 215 7.65 -0.05 21.23
C GLY A 215 8.64 1.01 20.76
N LEU A 216 8.30 1.84 19.77
CA LEU A 216 9.18 2.89 19.25
C LEU A 216 9.20 4.14 20.17
N ASP A 217 10.27 4.94 20.04
CA ASP A 217 10.33 6.27 20.66
C ASP A 217 9.18 7.14 20.14
N LYS A 218 8.58 7.95 21.02
CA LYS A 218 7.52 8.90 20.67
C LYS A 218 7.93 9.93 19.62
N LYS A 219 9.24 10.19 19.49
CA LYS A 219 9.79 11.07 18.45
C LYS A 219 9.84 10.41 17.07
N HIS A 220 9.65 9.09 16.98
CA HIS A 220 9.69 8.36 15.74
C HIS A 220 8.42 8.61 14.90
N TYR A 221 8.58 8.84 13.59
CA TYR A 221 7.45 9.17 12.71
C TYR A 221 6.33 8.12 12.72
N ALA A 222 6.69 6.83 12.76
CA ALA A 222 5.70 5.75 12.83
C ALA A 222 4.86 5.80 14.12
N TRP A 223 5.47 6.14 15.27
CA TRP A 223 4.74 6.31 16.52
C TRP A 223 3.82 7.53 16.44
N ALA A 224 4.34 8.66 15.95
CA ALA A 224 3.56 9.89 15.80
C ALA A 224 2.35 9.72 14.85
N ALA A 225 2.52 8.94 13.77
CA ALA A 225 1.45 8.58 12.85
C ALA A 225 0.39 7.68 13.52
N LEU A 226 0.83 6.69 14.32
CA LEU A 226 -0.07 5.82 15.08
C LEU A 226 -0.90 6.62 16.10
N ASP A 227 -0.25 7.47 16.89
CA ASP A 227 -0.90 8.32 17.89
C ASP A 227 -1.96 9.24 17.25
N SER A 228 -1.62 9.87 16.13
CA SER A 228 -2.57 10.68 15.35
C SER A 228 -3.73 9.87 14.81
N SER A 229 -3.48 8.64 14.38
CA SER A 229 -4.52 7.72 13.91
C SER A 229 -5.49 7.36 15.03
N ILE A 230 -4.99 7.11 16.24
CA ILE A 230 -5.80 6.85 17.44
C ILE A 230 -6.64 8.09 17.81
N GLU A 231 -6.04 9.29 17.74
CA GLU A 231 -6.77 10.55 18.00
C GLU A 231 -7.89 10.77 16.97
N LEU A 232 -7.63 10.49 15.68
CA LEU A 232 -8.63 10.54 14.62
C LEU A 232 -9.76 9.53 14.85
N ALA A 233 -9.43 8.32 15.32
CA ALA A 233 -10.42 7.29 15.66
C ALA A 233 -11.32 7.75 16.81
N ALA A 234 -10.74 8.35 17.87
CA ALA A 234 -11.49 8.92 18.99
C ALA A 234 -12.44 10.04 18.55
N LYS A 235 -12.06 10.80 17.51
CA LYS A 235 -12.92 11.82 16.85
C LYS A 235 -13.91 11.23 15.84
N GLY A 236 -14.02 9.90 15.74
CA GLY A 236 -14.93 9.19 14.86
C GLY A 236 -14.55 9.23 13.37
N LYS A 237 -13.38 9.75 13.02
CA LYS A 237 -12.90 9.85 11.62
C LYS A 237 -12.43 8.49 11.09
N LYS A 238 -12.51 8.30 9.78
CA LYS A 238 -11.94 7.13 9.11
C LYS A 238 -10.41 7.23 9.16
N CYS A 239 -9.75 6.20 9.63
CA CYS A 239 -8.30 6.15 9.83
C CYS A 239 -7.86 4.71 10.08
N TRP A 240 -6.54 4.46 10.00
CA TRP A 240 -5.94 3.15 10.18
C TRP A 240 -6.34 2.48 11.52
N ALA A 241 -6.39 3.24 12.62
CA ALA A 241 -6.69 2.69 13.95
C ALA A 241 -8.17 2.29 14.12
N LYS A 242 -9.07 2.85 13.30
CA LYS A 242 -10.48 2.47 13.26
C LYS A 242 -10.75 1.30 12.30
N ASP A 243 -9.86 1.14 11.32
CA ASP A 243 -9.92 0.05 10.33
C ASP A 243 -9.38 -1.28 10.89
N LEU A 244 -8.57 -1.23 11.94
CA LEU A 244 -8.08 -2.37 12.73
C LEU A 244 -9.10 -2.81 13.79
#